data_AF-A0A920N3C2-F1
#
_entry.id   AF-A0A920N3C2-F1
#
_cell.length_a   1.000
_cell.length_b   1.000
_cell.length_c   1.000
_cell.angle_alpha   90.00
_cell.angle_beta   90.00
_cell.angle_gamma   90.00
#
_symmetry.space_group_name_H-M   'P 1'
#
loop_
_entity.id
_entity.type
_entity.pdbx_description
1 polymer ?
#
loop_
_entity_poly.entity_id
_entity_poly.type
_entity_poly.pdbx_seq_one_letter_code
_entity_poly.pdbx_strand_id
1 'polypeptide(L)'
;MQSQSLTVDRQIKRYGVPRLIFINKLDRTGADPIRVCEEVRTRLGVEAVLMQLPIGLGADYEGVIDLVAMQAVYFDGDSGEELRREEIPESMQADAQSARDQLLERLAMFDDELMELCLGEDPVSEALIHKVVRRSTIDLDIAPVFLGSAYRNKGVQPLLDAVVGYLPSPGLTARPPPSPRRDRRQPGMTRRPMNFRTRFGGRVGRLRFG
;
A
#
# COMPACT_ATOMS: atom_id res chain seq x y z
N MET A 1 10.58 -10.76 -3.80
CA MET A 1 10.20 -9.72 -2.81
C MET A 1 10.96 -9.98 -1.52
N GLN A 2 11.99 -9.21 -1.16
CA GLN A 2 11.99 -7.89 -0.47
C GLN A 2 12.50 -8.03 0.99
N SER A 3 13.82 -7.94 1.20
CA SER A 3 14.42 -7.75 2.53
C SER A 3 14.07 -6.36 3.12
N GLN A 4 13.85 -5.38 2.25
CA GLN A 4 13.47 -4.01 2.66
C GLN A 4 12.02 -3.92 3.14
N SER A 5 11.04 -4.55 2.46
CA SER A 5 9.62 -4.42 2.86
C SER A 5 9.33 -5.07 4.19
N LEU A 6 10.00 -6.16 4.55
CA LEU A 6 9.90 -6.74 5.89
C LEU A 6 10.47 -5.80 6.95
N THR A 7 11.53 -5.06 6.63
CA THR A 7 12.14 -4.08 7.54
C THR A 7 11.23 -2.87 7.74
N VAL A 8 10.57 -2.41 6.67
CA VAL A 8 9.58 -1.33 6.72
C VAL A 8 8.29 -1.78 7.42
N ASP A 9 7.79 -2.99 7.17
CA ASP A 9 6.61 -3.55 7.86
C ASP A 9 6.82 -3.58 9.37
N ARG A 10 8.00 -4.03 9.83
CA ARG A 10 8.36 -4.00 11.26
C ARG A 10 8.32 -2.60 11.84
N GLN A 11 8.70 -1.57 11.07
CA GLN A 11 8.62 -0.18 11.52
C GLN A 11 7.17 0.30 11.57
N ILE A 12 6.37 0.01 10.53
CA ILE A 12 4.95 0.37 10.47
C ILE A 12 4.19 -0.21 11.66
N LYS A 13 4.38 -1.51 11.93
CA LYS A 13 3.79 -2.19 13.09
C LYS A 13 4.27 -1.61 14.41
N ARG A 14 5.56 -1.25 14.50
CA ARG A 14 6.15 -0.65 15.71
C ARG A 14 5.53 0.71 16.03
N TYR A 15 5.25 1.53 15.02
CA TYR A 15 4.68 2.87 15.21
C TYR A 15 3.16 2.92 15.11
N GLY A 16 2.50 1.80 14.78
CA GLY A 16 1.05 1.71 14.69
C GLY A 16 0.47 2.59 13.58
N VAL A 17 1.13 2.61 12.42
CA VAL A 17 0.75 3.51 11.31
C VAL A 17 -0.22 2.79 10.37
N PRO A 18 -1.44 3.33 10.14
CA PRO A 18 -2.36 2.83 9.13
C PRO A 18 -1.74 2.85 7.74
N ARG A 19 -2.06 1.85 6.91
CA ARG A 19 -1.42 1.67 5.61
C ARG A 19 -2.38 1.16 4.56
N LEU A 20 -2.09 1.56 3.33
CA LEU A 20 -2.62 0.99 2.11
C LEU A 20 -1.49 0.23 1.40
N ILE A 21 -1.86 -0.79 0.64
CA ILE A 21 -0.92 -1.53 -0.20
C ILE A 21 -1.23 -1.20 -1.65
N PHE A 22 -0.20 -0.86 -2.41
CA PHE A 22 -0.32 -0.63 -3.84
C PHE A 22 0.54 -1.63 -4.60
N ILE A 23 -0.10 -2.53 -5.34
CA ILE A 23 0.58 -3.48 -6.23
C ILE A 23 0.81 -2.76 -7.56
N ASN A 24 2.05 -2.34 -7.75
CA ASN A 24 2.48 -1.63 -8.94
C ASN A 24 3.04 -2.60 -10.00
N LYS A 25 3.14 -2.10 -11.24
CA LYS A 25 3.75 -2.74 -12.42
C LYS A 25 2.93 -3.90 -12.99
N LEU A 26 1.60 -3.77 -12.98
CA LEU A 26 0.69 -4.73 -13.61
C LEU A 26 0.86 -4.85 -15.12
N ASP A 27 1.57 -3.90 -15.74
CA ASP A 27 1.96 -3.91 -17.15
C ASP A 27 3.10 -4.89 -17.49
N ARG A 28 3.68 -5.57 -16.50
CA ARG A 28 4.74 -6.56 -16.71
C ARG A 28 4.18 -7.96 -16.91
N THR A 29 4.78 -8.70 -17.82
CA THR A 29 4.49 -10.14 -18.01
C THR A 29 4.69 -10.90 -16.70
N GLY A 30 3.73 -11.76 -16.34
CA GLY A 30 3.75 -12.54 -15.12
C GLY A 30 3.35 -11.77 -13.85
N ALA A 31 2.74 -10.59 -13.99
CA ALA A 31 2.08 -9.92 -12.87
C ALA A 31 0.89 -10.77 -12.37
N ASP A 32 0.85 -11.04 -11.08
CA ASP A 32 -0.22 -11.80 -10.43
C ASP A 32 -0.57 -11.11 -9.10
N PRO A 33 -1.52 -10.16 -9.11
CA PRO A 33 -1.87 -9.39 -7.92
C PRO A 33 -2.55 -10.23 -6.84
N ILE A 34 -3.30 -11.28 -7.23
CA ILE A 34 -3.99 -12.16 -6.29
C ILE A 34 -2.96 -12.92 -5.46
N ARG A 35 -1.98 -13.54 -6.12
CA ARG A 35 -0.86 -14.20 -5.44
C ARG A 35 -0.06 -13.24 -4.56
N VAL A 36 0.18 -12.01 -5.02
CA VAL A 36 0.89 -11.01 -4.20
C VAL A 36 0.11 -10.67 -2.92
N CYS A 37 -1.23 -10.60 -2.98
CA CYS A 37 -2.05 -10.42 -1.78
C CYS A 37 -1.89 -11.59 -0.80
N GLU A 38 -1.88 -12.83 -1.29
CA GLU A 38 -1.65 -14.01 -0.45
C GLU A 38 -0.25 -14.03 0.16
N GLU A 39 0.79 -13.65 -0.61
CA GLU A 39 2.15 -13.51 -0.11
C GLU A 39 2.24 -12.43 0.99
N VAL A 40 1.51 -11.32 0.84
CA VAL A 40 1.40 -10.29 1.88
C VAL A 40 0.76 -10.86 3.15
N ARG A 41 -0.39 -11.54 3.04
CA ARG A 41 -1.08 -12.14 4.19
C ARG A 41 -0.17 -13.12 4.93
N THR A 42 0.44 -14.05 4.20
CA THR A 42 1.26 -15.11 4.79
C THR A 42 2.61 -14.62 5.34
N ARG A 43 3.29 -13.70 4.66
CA ARG A 43 4.63 -13.25 5.07
C ARG A 43 4.61 -12.08 6.02
N LEU A 44 3.67 -11.16 5.84
CA LEU A 44 3.55 -9.97 6.69
C LEU A 44 2.54 -10.18 7.81
N GLY A 45 1.66 -11.19 7.77
CA GLY A 45 0.65 -11.39 8.81
C GLY A 45 -0.26 -10.18 8.95
N VAL A 46 -0.68 -9.62 7.81
CA VAL A 46 -1.59 -8.47 7.71
C VAL A 46 -2.75 -8.91 6.83
N GLU A 47 -3.99 -8.61 7.24
CA GLU A 47 -5.15 -8.95 6.43
C GLU A 47 -5.23 -8.01 5.22
N ALA A 48 -4.64 -8.44 4.11
CA ALA A 48 -4.65 -7.70 2.86
C ALA A 48 -6.03 -7.84 2.22
N VAL A 49 -6.76 -6.74 2.02
CA VAL A 49 -8.11 -6.77 1.47
C VAL A 49 -8.07 -6.20 0.07
N LEU A 50 -8.35 -7.04 -0.94
CA LEU A 50 -8.31 -6.61 -2.34
C LEU A 50 -9.51 -5.72 -2.63
N MET A 51 -9.27 -4.46 -2.99
CA MET A 51 -10.33 -3.48 -3.29
C MET A 51 -10.67 -3.43 -4.78
N GLN A 52 -9.78 -3.97 -5.62
CA GLN A 52 -9.84 -3.85 -7.07
C GLN A 52 -9.43 -5.15 -7.76
N LEU A 53 -10.05 -5.47 -8.88
CA LEU A 53 -9.63 -6.57 -9.76
C LEU A 53 -9.01 -5.99 -11.05
N PRO A 54 -7.88 -6.50 -11.57
CA PRO A 54 -7.28 -5.94 -12.77
C PRO A 54 -8.07 -6.34 -14.02
N ILE A 55 -8.27 -5.41 -14.96
CA ILE A 55 -8.78 -5.71 -16.30
C ILE A 55 -7.59 -5.92 -17.22
N GLY A 56 -7.37 -7.19 -17.57
CA GLY A 56 -6.17 -7.63 -18.28
C GLY A 56 -4.90 -7.55 -17.43
N LEU A 57 -3.79 -8.04 -17.98
CA LEU A 57 -2.48 -8.07 -17.33
C LEU A 57 -1.36 -7.92 -18.38
N GLY A 58 -0.19 -7.47 -17.95
CA GLY A 58 0.96 -7.33 -18.85
C GLY A 58 0.69 -6.29 -19.94
N ALA A 59 0.87 -6.68 -21.21
CA ALA A 59 0.64 -5.78 -22.33
C ALA A 59 -0.83 -5.34 -22.44
N ASP A 60 -1.75 -6.23 -22.04
CA ASP A 60 -3.20 -6.07 -22.17
C ASP A 60 -3.83 -5.43 -20.92
N TYR A 61 -3.02 -4.82 -20.05
CA TYR A 61 -3.52 -4.12 -18.87
C TYR A 61 -4.23 -2.82 -19.26
N GLU A 62 -5.56 -2.82 -19.15
CA GLU A 62 -6.42 -1.74 -19.62
C GLU A 62 -6.95 -0.89 -18.47
N GLY A 63 -7.33 -1.53 -17.35
CA GLY A 63 -8.03 -0.86 -16.26
C GLY A 63 -8.13 -1.71 -14.99
N VAL A 64 -9.04 -1.31 -14.10
CA VAL A 64 -9.38 -2.03 -12.87
C VAL A 64 -10.89 -2.05 -12.67
N ILE A 65 -11.41 -3.09 -12.05
CA ILE A 65 -12.79 -3.15 -11.55
C ILE A 65 -12.76 -2.71 -10.09
N ASP A 66 -13.57 -1.70 -9.75
CA ASP A 66 -13.84 -1.32 -8.37
C ASP A 66 -14.83 -2.32 -7.77
N LEU A 67 -14.41 -3.07 -6.75
CA LEU A 67 -15.24 -4.11 -6.12
C LEU A 67 -16.26 -3.54 -5.13
N VAL A 68 -16.12 -2.26 -4.75
CA VAL A 68 -17.08 -1.57 -3.87
C VAL A 68 -18.25 -1.07 -4.70
N ALA A 69 -17.96 -0.28 -5.74
CA ALA A 69 -18.97 0.27 -6.65
C ALA A 69 -19.46 -0.74 -7.71
N MET A 70 -18.75 -1.85 -7.89
CA MET A 70 -18.97 -2.83 -8.98
C MET A 70 -19.01 -2.19 -10.37
N GLN A 71 -17.96 -1.43 -10.68
CA GLN A 71 -17.80 -0.75 -11.96
C GLN A 71 -16.41 -0.97 -12.53
N ALA A 72 -16.31 -1.08 -13.85
CA ALA A 72 -15.03 -1.05 -14.55
C ALA A 72 -14.53 0.39 -14.64
N VAL A 73 -13.24 0.59 -14.35
CA VAL A 73 -12.55 1.87 -14.41
C VAL A 73 -11.40 1.75 -15.41
N TYR A 74 -11.55 2.43 -16.53
CA TYR A 74 -10.53 2.56 -17.56
C TYR A 74 -9.80 3.89 -17.40
N PHE A 75 -8.52 3.86 -17.76
CA PHE A 75 -7.62 5.02 -17.69
C PHE A 75 -7.27 5.44 -19.12
N ASP A 76 -8.05 6.39 -19.63
CA ASP A 76 -7.90 6.94 -20.98
C ASP A 76 -7.05 8.22 -20.96
N GLY A 77 -6.71 8.71 -22.15
CA GLY A 77 -5.78 9.83 -22.34
C GLY A 77 -4.31 9.41 -22.34
N ASP A 78 -3.44 10.26 -22.90
CA ASP A 78 -2.02 9.94 -23.11
C ASP A 78 -1.27 9.68 -21.80
N SER A 79 -1.75 10.24 -20.69
CA SER A 79 -1.22 10.03 -19.34
C SER A 79 -2.22 9.37 -18.39
N GLY A 80 -3.24 8.67 -18.90
CA GLY A 80 -4.22 7.95 -18.07
C GLY A 80 -5.04 8.86 -17.15
N GLU A 81 -5.17 10.14 -17.52
CA GLU A 81 -5.75 11.20 -16.72
C GLU A 81 -7.28 11.25 -16.76
N GLU A 82 -7.88 10.64 -17.79
CA GLU A 82 -9.32 10.56 -17.95
C GLU A 82 -9.83 9.22 -17.41
N LEU A 83 -10.57 9.27 -16.31
CA LEU A 83 -11.21 8.09 -15.74
C LEU A 83 -12.56 7.88 -16.43
N ARG A 84 -12.66 6.79 -17.20
CA ARG A 84 -13.93 6.32 -17.75
C ARG A 84 -14.46 5.19 -16.89
N ARG A 85 -15.66 5.39 -16.31
CA ARG A 85 -16.36 4.39 -15.51
C ARG A 85 -17.46 3.77 -16.35
N GLU A 86 -17.49 2.44 -16.41
CA GLU A 86 -18.44 1.66 -17.20
C GLU A 86 -18.93 0.43 -16.44
N GLU A 87 -19.90 -0.25 -17.03
CA GLU A 87 -20.31 -1.58 -16.58
C GLU A 87 -19.14 -2.57 -16.72
N ILE A 88 -19.09 -3.54 -15.82
CA ILE A 88 -18.08 -4.59 -15.85
C ILE A 88 -18.29 -5.43 -17.12
N PRO A 89 -17.22 -5.77 -17.87
CA PRO A 89 -17.33 -6.65 -19.02
C PRO A 89 -17.99 -7.97 -18.64
N GLU A 90 -18.93 -8.46 -19.47
CA GLU A 90 -19.69 -9.70 -19.19
C GLU A 90 -18.77 -10.90 -18.91
N SER A 91 -17.62 -10.98 -19.61
CA SER A 91 -16.61 -12.01 -19.41
C SER A 91 -15.96 -12.01 -18.02
N MET A 92 -15.99 -10.88 -17.32
CA MET A 92 -15.40 -10.69 -16.00
C MET A 92 -16.44 -10.54 -14.89
N GLN A 93 -17.74 -10.53 -15.21
CA GLN A 93 -18.81 -10.32 -14.23
C GLN A 93 -18.77 -11.37 -13.12
N ALA A 94 -18.57 -12.64 -13.47
CA ALA A 94 -18.49 -13.73 -12.51
C ALA A 94 -17.26 -13.62 -11.59
N ASP A 95 -16.10 -13.28 -12.16
CA ASP A 95 -14.87 -13.09 -11.40
C ASP A 95 -14.96 -11.89 -10.46
N ALA A 96 -15.57 -10.79 -10.92
CA ALA A 96 -15.80 -9.60 -10.12
C ALA A 96 -16.76 -9.87 -8.97
N GLN A 97 -17.83 -10.63 -9.21
CA GLN A 97 -18.77 -11.02 -8.15
C GLN A 97 -18.07 -11.89 -7.11
N SER A 98 -17.34 -12.93 -7.55
CA SER A 98 -16.58 -13.78 -6.63
C SER A 98 -15.53 -13.00 -5.82
N ALA A 99 -14.85 -12.03 -6.45
CA ALA A 99 -13.91 -11.17 -5.78
C ALA A 99 -14.60 -10.21 -4.79
N ARG A 100 -15.81 -9.72 -5.09
CA ARG A 100 -16.62 -8.91 -4.18
C ARG A 100 -17.11 -9.73 -2.99
N ASP A 101 -17.57 -10.95 -3.19
CA ASP A 101 -18.01 -11.82 -2.10
C ASP A 101 -16.86 -12.07 -1.13
N GLN A 102 -15.68 -12.39 -1.67
CA GLN A 102 -14.45 -12.53 -0.88
C GLN A 102 -13.98 -11.25 -0.19
N LEU A 103 -14.29 -10.07 -0.74
CA LEU A 103 -14.05 -8.77 -0.09
C LEU A 103 -14.99 -8.63 1.12
N LEU A 104 -16.29 -8.88 0.92
CA LEU A 104 -17.31 -8.78 1.96
C LEU A 104 -17.10 -9.78 3.09
N GLU A 105 -16.80 -11.04 2.77
CA GLU A 105 -16.47 -12.08 3.77
C GLU A 105 -15.30 -11.65 4.66
N ARG A 106 -14.28 -11.03 4.08
CA ARG A 106 -13.12 -10.56 4.86
C ARG A 106 -13.47 -9.38 5.74
N LEU A 107 -14.27 -8.44 5.25
CA LEU A 107 -14.69 -7.28 6.03
C LEU A 107 -15.68 -7.67 7.14
N ALA A 108 -16.50 -8.71 6.93
CA ALA A 108 -17.47 -9.21 7.90
C ALA A 108 -16.81 -9.69 9.19
N MET A 109 -15.56 -10.17 9.12
CA MET A 109 -14.80 -10.55 10.32
C MET A 109 -14.52 -9.38 11.27
N PHE A 110 -14.68 -8.14 10.80
CA PHE A 110 -14.35 -6.93 11.55
C PHE A 110 -15.55 -6.03 11.82
N ASP A 111 -16.76 -6.39 11.38
CA ASP A 111 -17.98 -5.59 11.56
C ASP A 111 -19.24 -6.47 11.66
N ASP A 112 -19.93 -6.38 12.79
CA ASP A 112 -21.12 -7.19 13.07
C ASP A 112 -22.29 -6.88 12.12
N GLU A 113 -22.50 -5.60 11.76
CA GLU A 113 -23.56 -5.18 10.82
C GLU A 113 -23.31 -5.78 9.43
N LEU A 114 -22.07 -5.73 8.94
CA LEU A 114 -21.70 -6.33 7.66
C LEU A 114 -21.80 -7.86 7.70
N MET A 115 -21.43 -8.50 8.83
CA MET A 115 -21.58 -9.95 9.00
C MET A 115 -23.05 -10.40 8.94
N GLU A 116 -23.95 -9.69 9.63
CA GLU A 116 -25.38 -10.00 9.61
C GLU A 116 -25.96 -9.89 8.19
N LEU A 117 -25.64 -8.80 7.47
CA LEU A 117 -26.09 -8.62 6.08
C LEU A 117 -25.57 -9.72 5.16
N CYS A 118 -24.30 -10.10 5.28
CA CYS A 118 -23.72 -11.18 4.48
C CYS A 118 -24.39 -12.54 4.75
N LEU A 119 -24.72 -12.85 6.00
CA LEU A 119 -25.41 -14.10 6.37
C LEU A 119 -26.88 -14.12 5.91
N GLY A 120 -27.51 -12.95 5.86
CA GLY A 120 -28.87 -12.77 5.36
C GLY A 120 -28.98 -12.73 3.83
N GLU A 121 -27.86 -12.71 3.12
CA GLU A 121 -27.80 -12.42 1.67
C GLU A 121 -28.43 -11.05 1.32
N ASP A 122 -28.42 -10.12 2.27
CA ASP A 122 -28.97 -8.78 2.12
C ASP A 122 -28.00 -7.84 1.37
N PRO A 123 -28.52 -6.84 0.63
CA PRO A 123 -27.68 -5.92 -0.12
C PRO A 123 -26.82 -5.03 0.81
N VAL A 124 -25.50 -5.10 0.63
CA VAL A 124 -24.54 -4.25 1.36
C VAL A 124 -24.29 -2.94 0.61
N SER A 125 -24.55 -1.81 1.28
CA SER A 125 -24.31 -0.48 0.70
C SER A 125 -22.83 -0.14 0.59
N GLU A 126 -22.45 0.61 -0.45
CA GLU A 126 -21.07 1.12 -0.63
C GLU A 126 -20.61 1.95 0.58
N ALA A 127 -21.50 2.78 1.13
CA ALA A 127 -21.22 3.61 2.29
C ALA A 127 -20.82 2.78 3.52
N LEU A 128 -21.49 1.64 3.74
CA LEU A 128 -21.13 0.72 4.82
C LEU A 128 -19.76 0.08 4.56
N ILE A 129 -19.50 -0.38 3.34
CA ILE A 129 -18.18 -0.95 2.97
C ILE A 129 -17.07 0.08 3.23
N HIS A 130 -17.22 1.32 2.74
CA HIS A 130 -16.23 2.38 2.98
C HIS A 130 -16.03 2.68 4.47
N LYS A 131 -17.11 2.70 5.27
CA LYS A 131 -17.06 2.92 6.72
C LYS A 131 -16.28 1.82 7.42
N VAL A 132 -16.57 0.55 7.12
CA VAL A 132 -15.88 -0.60 7.71
C VAL A 132 -14.41 -0.62 7.30
N VAL A 133 -14.12 -0.45 6.01
CA VAL A 133 -12.75 -0.39 5.49
C VAL A 133 -11.95 0.71 6.17
N ARG A 134 -12.51 1.92 6.30
CA ARG A 134 -11.84 3.04 6.99
C ARG A 134 -11.53 2.71 8.45
N ARG A 135 -12.53 2.21 9.20
CA ARG A 135 -12.38 1.87 10.62
C ARG A 135 -11.28 0.82 10.79
N SER A 136 -11.41 -0.33 10.11
CA SER A 136 -10.47 -1.44 10.20
C SER A 136 -9.06 -1.08 9.70
N THR A 137 -8.94 -0.13 8.76
CA THR A 137 -7.63 0.39 8.33
C THR A 137 -6.96 1.23 9.42
N ILE A 138 -7.73 2.11 10.08
CA ILE A 138 -7.24 2.96 11.18
C ILE A 138 -6.87 2.12 12.40
N ASP A 139 -7.64 1.06 12.68
CA ASP A 139 -7.41 0.13 13.79
C ASP A 139 -6.25 -0.85 13.53
N LEU A 140 -5.69 -0.83 12.31
CA LEU A 140 -4.57 -1.65 11.84
C LEU A 140 -4.91 -3.13 11.63
N ASP A 141 -6.19 -3.46 11.57
CA ASP A 141 -6.68 -4.82 11.39
C ASP A 141 -6.52 -5.28 9.94
N ILE A 142 -6.78 -4.39 8.99
CA ILE A 142 -6.67 -4.67 7.56
C ILE A 142 -5.70 -3.73 6.85
N ALA A 143 -5.25 -4.14 5.67
CA ALA A 143 -4.58 -3.29 4.71
C ALA A 143 -5.28 -3.36 3.35
N PRO A 144 -6.06 -2.32 2.97
CA PRO A 144 -6.69 -2.25 1.65
C PRO A 144 -5.63 -2.26 0.54
N VAL A 145 -5.87 -3.08 -0.49
CA VAL A 145 -4.96 -3.30 -1.61
C VAL A 145 -5.54 -2.70 -2.88
N PHE A 146 -4.76 -1.81 -3.48
CA PHE A 146 -5.03 -1.14 -4.74
C PHE A 146 -4.05 -1.58 -5.81
N LEU A 147 -4.49 -1.47 -7.06
CA LEU A 147 -3.83 -2.04 -8.23
C LEU A 147 -3.50 -0.94 -9.23
N GLY A 148 -2.34 -1.03 -9.89
CA GLY A 148 -2.02 -0.09 -10.96
C GLY A 148 -0.69 -0.29 -11.67
N SER A 149 -0.46 0.58 -12.64
CA SER A 149 0.83 0.77 -13.30
C SER A 149 1.19 2.25 -13.25
N ALA A 150 2.04 2.63 -12.30
CA ALA A 150 2.54 3.99 -12.18
C ALA A 150 3.42 4.41 -13.38
N TYR A 151 3.96 3.45 -14.15
CA TYR A 151 4.72 3.75 -15.35
C TYR A 151 3.82 4.24 -16.49
N ARG A 152 2.61 3.67 -16.60
CA ARG A 152 1.60 4.08 -17.57
C ARG A 152 0.55 5.04 -16.99
N ASN A 153 0.79 5.57 -15.79
CA ASN A 153 -0.12 6.44 -15.04
C ASN A 153 -1.54 5.87 -14.84
N LYS A 154 -1.67 4.55 -14.76
CA LYS A 154 -2.95 3.86 -14.55
C LYS A 154 -3.10 3.43 -13.09
N GLY A 155 -4.26 3.69 -12.48
CA GLY A 155 -4.57 3.27 -11.10
C GLY A 155 -4.03 4.17 -10.00
N VAL A 156 -3.42 5.32 -10.33
CA VAL A 156 -2.90 6.26 -9.33
C VAL A 156 -4.02 7.08 -8.69
N GLN A 157 -5.02 7.48 -9.46
CA GLN A 157 -6.12 8.31 -8.98
C GLN A 157 -7.01 7.58 -7.96
N PRO A 158 -7.45 6.32 -8.20
CA PRO A 158 -8.19 5.57 -7.18
C PRO A 158 -7.39 5.36 -5.89
N LEU A 159 -6.06 5.22 -6.00
CA LEU A 159 -5.19 5.15 -4.83
C LEU A 159 -5.18 6.46 -4.04
N LEU A 160 -5.14 7.61 -4.72
CA LEU A 160 -5.19 8.93 -4.06
C LEU A 160 -6.55 9.16 -3.37
N ASP A 161 -7.64 8.77 -4.03
CA ASP A 161 -8.98 8.81 -3.43
C ASP A 161 -9.04 7.93 -2.18
N ALA A 162 -8.45 6.74 -2.23
CA ALA A 162 -8.36 5.84 -1.08
C ALA A 162 -7.49 6.38 0.06
N VAL A 163 -6.40 7.10 -0.26
CA VAL A 163 -5.58 7.79 0.75
C VAL A 163 -6.44 8.80 1.53
N VAL A 164 -7.26 9.58 0.83
CA VAL A 164 -8.17 10.55 1.48
C VAL A 164 -9.30 9.83 2.22
N GLY A 165 -9.87 8.79 1.63
CA GLY A 165 -11.03 8.08 2.13
C GLY A 165 -10.74 7.18 3.34
N TYR A 166 -9.57 6.54 3.42
CA TYR A 166 -9.30 5.49 4.41
C TYR A 166 -8.22 5.82 5.43
N LEU A 167 -7.30 6.74 5.13
CA LEU A 167 -6.26 7.11 6.10
C LEU A 167 -6.75 8.20 7.07
N PRO A 168 -6.20 8.24 8.30
CA PRO A 168 -6.56 9.28 9.26
C PRO A 168 -5.94 10.63 8.88
N SER A 169 -6.63 11.72 9.22
CA SER A 169 -6.03 13.05 9.18
C SER A 169 -5.05 13.21 10.37
N PRO A 170 -4.08 14.13 10.32
CA PRO A 170 -3.08 14.32 11.38
C PRO A 170 -3.64 14.56 12.79
N GLY A 171 -4.89 15.04 12.89
CA GLY A 171 -5.58 15.24 14.18
C GLY A 171 -6.28 14.00 14.74
N LEU A 172 -6.41 12.93 13.96
CA LEU A 172 -7.19 11.74 14.28
C LEU A 172 -6.33 10.49 14.58
N THR A 173 -5.02 10.66 14.80
CA THR A 173 -4.16 9.54 15.17
C THR A 173 -4.46 9.11 16.62
N ALA A 174 -5.24 8.03 16.77
CA ALA A 174 -5.65 7.45 18.06
C ALA A 174 -4.48 6.88 18.89
N ARG A 175 -3.30 6.69 18.29
CA ARG A 175 -2.09 6.29 19.02
C ARG A 175 -0.96 7.31 18.82
N PRO A 176 -0.48 7.97 19.89
CA PRO A 176 0.77 8.70 19.81
C PRO A 176 1.88 7.71 19.43
N PRO A 177 2.82 8.06 18.55
CA PRO A 177 3.94 7.19 18.23
C PRO A 177 4.67 6.85 19.53
N PRO A 178 5.06 5.59 19.76
CA PRO A 178 5.84 5.23 20.93
C PRO A 178 7.07 6.13 20.99
N SER A 179 7.30 6.73 22.17
CA SER A 179 8.42 7.63 22.38
C SER A 179 9.71 7.00 21.83
N PRO A 180 10.52 7.75 21.07
CA PRO A 180 11.78 7.21 20.56
C PRO A 180 12.55 6.73 21.78
N ARG A 181 12.79 5.40 21.85
CA ARG A 181 13.65 4.85 22.91
C ARG A 181 14.96 5.60 22.78
N ARG A 182 15.30 6.41 23.79
CA ARG A 182 16.67 6.89 23.97
C ARG A 182 17.51 5.64 23.92
N ASP A 183 18.25 5.47 22.83
CA ASP A 183 19.22 4.41 22.70
C ASP A 183 20.10 4.54 23.95
N ARG A 184 20.01 3.57 24.86
CA ARG A 184 20.85 3.53 26.05
C ARG A 184 22.25 3.33 25.51
N ARG A 185 22.92 4.43 25.18
CA ARG A 185 24.36 4.44 24.96
C ARG A 185 24.95 3.72 26.16
N GLN A 186 25.54 2.55 25.92
CA GLN A 186 26.32 1.86 26.93
C GLN A 186 27.38 2.86 27.42
N PRO A 187 27.42 3.20 28.72
CA PRO A 187 28.47 4.04 29.25
C PRO A 187 29.72 3.16 29.33
N GLY A 188 30.64 3.29 28.37
CA GLY A 188 31.89 2.51 28.46
C GLY A 188 32.81 2.41 27.25
N MET A 189 32.62 3.18 26.18
CA MET A 189 33.56 3.14 25.05
C MET A 189 34.24 4.49 24.88
N THR A 190 35.37 4.64 25.58
CA THR A 190 36.31 5.75 25.45
C THR A 190 36.69 5.88 23.98
N ARG A 191 36.26 6.98 23.34
CA ARG A 191 36.69 7.31 21.98
C ARG A 191 38.20 7.55 21.99
N ARG A 192 38.98 6.63 21.44
CA ARG A 192 40.35 6.97 20.98
C ARG A 192 40.20 7.97 19.84
N PRO A 193 40.85 9.15 19.89
CA PRO A 193 40.81 10.09 18.79
C PRO A 193 41.54 9.48 17.60
N MET A 194 40.83 9.31 16.48
CA MET A 194 41.40 8.90 15.21
C MET A 194 42.02 10.14 14.57
N ASN A 195 43.34 10.30 14.70
CA ASN A 195 44.10 11.36 14.05
C ASN A 195 44.05 11.16 12.53
N PHE A 196 43.18 11.92 11.86
CA PHE A 196 43.21 12.09 10.41
C PHE A 196 44.41 12.97 10.06
N ARG A 197 45.47 12.35 9.55
CA ARG A 197 46.67 13.03 9.04
C ARG A 197 46.44 13.35 7.56
N THR A 198 45.92 14.54 7.26
CA THR A 198 45.86 15.08 5.89
C THR A 198 47.28 15.32 5.38
N ARG A 199 47.74 14.50 4.42
CA ARG A 199 48.97 14.78 3.66
C ARG A 199 48.66 15.90 2.66
N PHE A 200 48.96 17.14 3.03
CA PHE A 200 49.16 18.21 2.05
C PHE A 200 50.53 18.01 1.40
N GLY A 201 50.55 17.66 0.12
CA GLY A 201 51.75 17.65 -0.71
C GLY A 201 52.15 19.09 -1.07
N GLY A 202 52.87 19.77 -0.18
CA GLY A 202 53.54 21.04 -0.46
C GLY A 202 55.04 20.84 -0.62
N ARG A 203 55.53 20.82 -1.86
CA ARG A 203 56.96 20.94 -2.17
C ARG A 203 57.37 22.40 -1.92
N VAL A 204 58.12 22.65 -0.85
CA VAL A 204 58.85 23.91 -0.65
C VAL A 204 60.24 23.74 -1.28
N GLY A 205 60.45 24.34 -2.45
CA GLY A 205 61.78 24.55 -3.03
C GLY A 205 62.41 25.79 -2.41
N ARG A 206 63.65 25.67 -1.93
CA ARG A 206 64.48 26.76 -1.39
C ARG A 206 64.81 27.79 -2.46
N LEU A 207 64.64 29.06 -2.12
CA LEU A 207 65.35 30.19 -2.72
C LEU A 207 66.80 30.21 -2.23
N ARG A 208 67.76 30.30 -3.16
CA ARG A 208 69.12 30.82 -2.92
C ARG A 208 69.32 32.01 -3.83
N PHE A 209 69.69 33.14 -3.23
CA PHE A 209 70.37 34.26 -3.89
C PHE A 209 71.88 34.07 -3.67
N GLY A 210 72.67 34.34 -4.72
CA GLY A 210 74.12 34.18 -4.76
C GLY A 210 74.56 33.66 -6.12
#